data_AF-A0A960TIF7-F1
#
_entry.id   AF-A0A960TIF7-F1
#
_cell.length_a   1.000
_cell.length_b   1.000
_cell.length_c   1.000
_cell.angle_alpha   90.00
_cell.angle_beta   90.00
_cell.angle_gamma   90.00
#
_symmetry.space_group_name_H-M   'P 1'
#
loop_
_entity.id
_entity.type
_entity.pdbx_description
1 polymer ?
#
loop_
_entity_poly.entity_id
_entity_poly.type
_entity_poly.pdbx_seq_one_letter_code
_entity_poly.pdbx_strand_id
1 'polypeptide(L)'
;MGLFDKLKGEFIDIIEYLDDTNNTLVYKYDRKDNEIKNGAQLTVRESQVAVFINEGKLADIFSPGRYELTTQNLPILSTLKGWKHGFNSPFKADVYFVSTKTFTGQKWGTKNPIPLRDPEFGVIRLRAFGSFSFRVANPEKLIKEITGTNSDFNIEDIDDQLKSMMISEFTDALGELKLPALDLAANYKELGSKIEGFLNEGFGEVGLEIRKFLIENISMPPEVEAAIDKRSQMNVLGNLDQYTKFQAANAMEQAASNPGEGGGGMMGAGMGMGMGMGMANMMNQAFSQQAPAQGGGAPPPIPGAAAAFYIAINGQQQGPLNPDQIKGYISQNQVTRDTLVWKQGMPAWVKAGEVPELAGLFGAAPPPLPPQ
;
A
#
# COMPACT_ATOMS: atom_id res chain seq x y z
N MET A 1 57.53 27.58 -36.80
CA MET A 1 56.78 27.24 -35.56
C MET A 1 56.90 28.43 -34.63
N GLY A 2 55.89 29.30 -34.63
CA GLY A 2 55.99 30.67 -34.11
C GLY A 2 55.60 30.79 -32.64
N LEU A 3 56.13 31.82 -31.96
CA LEU A 3 55.76 32.22 -30.60
C LEU A 3 54.24 32.30 -30.35
N PHE A 4 53.44 32.49 -31.40
CA PHE A 4 51.98 32.52 -31.33
C PHE A 4 51.32 31.17 -31.00
N ASP A 5 51.95 30.02 -31.32
CA ASP A 5 51.45 28.70 -30.90
C ASP A 5 51.70 28.45 -29.40
N LYS A 6 52.75 29.05 -28.83
CA LYS A 6 53.03 29.01 -27.39
C LYS A 6 52.01 29.81 -26.56
N LEU A 7 51.56 30.96 -27.07
CA LEU A 7 50.58 31.81 -26.38
C LEU A 7 49.16 31.23 -26.39
N LYS A 8 48.80 30.37 -27.37
CA LYS A 8 47.52 29.64 -27.36
C LYS A 8 47.50 28.46 -26.38
N GLY A 9 48.66 27.98 -25.94
CA GLY A 9 48.79 26.89 -24.95
C GLY A 9 48.50 27.32 -23.51
N GLU A 10 48.66 28.61 -23.19
CA GLU A 10 48.59 29.17 -21.83
C GLU A 10 47.25 29.84 -21.48
N PHE A 11 46.19 29.61 -22.24
CA PHE A 11 44.87 29.92 -21.72
C PHE A 11 44.54 28.94 -20.59
N ILE A 12 44.36 29.49 -19.39
CA ILE A 12 43.83 28.79 -18.23
C ILE A 12 42.54 28.10 -18.67
N ASP A 13 42.50 26.79 -18.50
CA ASP A 13 41.32 26.01 -18.84
C ASP A 13 40.23 26.25 -17.80
N ILE A 14 39.05 26.65 -18.23
CA ILE A 14 37.91 26.90 -17.34
C ILE A 14 36.95 25.73 -17.50
N ILE A 15 36.81 24.96 -16.43
CA ILE A 15 35.88 23.83 -16.35
C ILE A 15 34.65 24.33 -15.59
N GLU A 16 33.55 24.49 -16.30
CA GLU A 16 32.27 24.90 -15.74
C GLU A 16 31.13 24.29 -16.55
N TYR A 17 29.95 24.21 -15.93
CA TYR A 17 28.72 23.83 -16.60
C TYR A 17 27.60 24.75 -16.11
N LEU A 18 26.79 25.21 -17.07
CA LEU A 18 25.58 25.97 -16.85
C LEU A 18 24.43 25.13 -17.40
N ASP A 19 23.59 24.62 -16.52
CA ASP A 19 22.38 23.91 -16.90
C ASP A 19 21.36 24.93 -17.43
N ASP A 20 21.14 24.93 -18.74
CA ASP A 20 20.08 25.69 -19.41
C ASP A 20 18.76 24.91 -19.43
N THR A 21 18.77 23.67 -18.96
CA THR A 21 17.59 22.83 -18.82
C THR A 21 17.15 22.78 -17.35
N ASN A 22 15.89 22.43 -17.11
CA ASN A 22 15.44 22.15 -15.75
C ASN A 22 15.44 20.64 -15.44
N ASN A 23 16.11 19.84 -16.28
CA ASN A 23 15.94 18.38 -16.32
C ASN A 23 17.25 17.58 -16.21
N THR A 24 18.42 18.22 -16.32
CA THR A 24 19.71 17.52 -16.20
C THR A 24 19.98 17.11 -14.76
N LEU A 25 20.20 15.80 -14.56
CA LEU A 25 20.67 15.24 -13.30
C LEU A 25 22.20 15.20 -13.26
N VAL A 26 22.82 14.69 -14.33
CA VAL A 26 24.27 14.56 -14.46
C VAL A 26 24.71 14.97 -15.85
N TYR A 27 25.75 15.81 -15.91
CA TYR A 27 26.41 16.23 -17.14
C TYR A 27 27.90 15.92 -17.06
N LYS A 28 28.43 15.18 -18.03
CA LYS A 28 29.86 14.95 -18.20
C LYS A 28 30.44 16.09 -19.02
N TYR A 29 31.38 16.81 -18.45
CA TYR A 29 32.11 17.86 -19.15
C TYR A 29 32.90 17.26 -20.32
N ASP A 30 32.54 17.66 -21.55
CA ASP A 30 33.20 17.19 -22.75
C ASP A 30 34.53 17.92 -22.97
N ARG A 31 35.60 17.14 -23.13
CA ARG A 31 36.91 17.65 -23.51
C ARG A 31 37.62 16.65 -24.41
N LYS A 32 38.32 17.19 -25.41
CA LYS A 32 39.21 16.40 -26.26
C LYS A 32 40.24 15.64 -25.42
N ASP A 33 40.26 14.31 -25.57
CA ASP A 33 41.15 13.35 -24.90
C ASP A 33 41.04 13.25 -23.36
N ASN A 34 40.02 13.90 -22.74
CA ASN A 34 39.79 13.97 -21.29
C ASN A 34 41.03 14.44 -20.47
N GLU A 35 41.93 15.20 -21.09
CA GLU A 35 43.12 15.70 -20.42
C GLU A 35 42.82 17.03 -19.72
N ILE A 36 43.00 17.09 -18.40
CA ILE A 36 42.88 18.30 -17.59
C ILE A 36 44.24 18.95 -17.46
N LYS A 37 44.36 20.21 -17.92
CA LYS A 37 45.58 21.01 -17.76
C LYS A 37 45.85 21.27 -16.29
N ASN A 38 47.10 21.18 -15.87
CA ASN A 38 47.51 21.58 -14.54
C ASN A 38 47.30 23.11 -14.37
N GLY A 39 46.65 23.52 -13.29
CA GLY A 39 46.22 24.91 -13.07
C GLY A 39 44.85 25.25 -13.70
N ALA A 40 44.11 24.27 -14.24
CA ALA A 40 42.74 24.47 -14.69
C ALA A 40 41.87 25.02 -13.56
N GLN A 41 40.93 25.90 -13.90
CA GLN A 41 40.01 26.53 -12.95
C GLN A 41 38.66 25.84 -13.03
N LEU A 42 38.30 25.11 -12.00
CA LEU A 42 36.98 24.52 -11.82
C LEU A 42 36.06 25.53 -11.14
N THR A 43 34.93 25.83 -11.76
CA THR A 43 33.88 26.64 -11.15
C THR A 43 32.64 25.78 -10.96
N VAL A 44 32.33 25.49 -9.69
CA VAL A 44 31.12 24.76 -9.28
C VAL A 44 30.09 25.77 -8.83
N ARG A 45 28.92 25.76 -9.45
CA ARG A 45 27.80 26.67 -9.15
C ARG A 45 27.04 26.20 -7.91
N GLU A 46 26.21 27.09 -7.37
CA GLU A 46 25.20 26.72 -6.37
C GLU A 46 24.26 25.64 -6.91
N SER A 47 23.75 24.78 -6.01
CA SER A 47 22.88 23.64 -6.35
C SER A 47 23.51 22.62 -7.31
N GLN A 48 24.84 22.53 -7.33
CA GLN A 48 25.61 21.62 -8.15
C GLN A 48 26.87 21.19 -7.42
N VAL A 49 27.36 20.01 -7.76
CA VAL A 49 28.69 19.52 -7.35
C VAL A 49 29.45 19.01 -8.57
N ALA A 50 30.77 18.99 -8.49
CA ALA A 50 31.61 18.37 -9.52
C ALA A 50 32.29 17.12 -8.98
N VAL A 51 32.00 15.97 -9.59
CA VAL A 51 32.59 14.68 -9.27
C VAL A 51 33.71 14.39 -10.25
N PHE A 52 34.91 14.16 -9.71
CA PHE A 52 36.09 13.81 -10.48
C PHE A 52 36.26 12.29 -10.51
N ILE A 53 36.45 11.73 -11.70
CA ILE A 53 36.79 10.32 -11.90
C ILE A 53 38.13 10.25 -12.61
N ASN A 54 39.10 9.58 -11.99
CA ASN A 54 40.41 9.34 -12.56
C ASN A 54 40.63 7.85 -12.79
N GLU A 55 41.05 7.47 -14.00
CA GLU A 55 41.31 6.06 -14.36
C GLU A 55 40.16 5.11 -13.95
N GLY A 56 38.92 5.58 -14.09
CA GLY A 56 37.72 4.82 -13.73
C GLY A 56 37.40 4.74 -12.23
N LYS A 57 38.10 5.49 -11.38
CA LYS A 57 37.83 5.56 -9.93
C LYS A 57 37.45 6.97 -9.51
N LEU A 58 36.47 7.06 -8.61
CA LEU A 58 36.11 8.33 -7.96
C LEU A 58 37.35 8.90 -7.26
N ALA A 59 37.72 10.13 -7.61
CA ALA A 59 38.90 10.81 -7.13
C ALA A 59 38.58 11.89 -6.08
N ASP A 60 37.56 12.72 -6.35
CA ASP A 60 37.14 13.80 -5.45
C ASP A 60 35.71 14.29 -5.78
N ILE A 61 35.07 15.01 -4.84
CA ILE A 61 33.78 15.68 -5.02
C ILE A 61 33.89 17.13 -4.54
N PHE A 62 33.79 18.07 -5.47
CA PHE A 62 33.86 19.51 -5.21
C PHE A 62 32.47 20.10 -4.97
N SER A 63 32.32 20.77 -3.83
CA SER A 63 31.14 21.56 -3.46
C SER A 63 31.12 22.91 -4.19
N PRO A 64 30.02 23.70 -4.16
CA PRO A 64 29.97 25.03 -4.78
C PRO A 64 31.17 25.91 -4.42
N GLY A 65 31.78 26.54 -5.42
CA GLY A 65 33.00 27.32 -5.25
C GLY A 65 33.91 27.31 -6.48
N ARG A 66 35.04 28.03 -6.36
CA ARG A 66 36.08 28.07 -7.37
C ARG A 66 37.32 27.36 -6.86
N TYR A 67 37.85 26.45 -7.67
CA TYR A 67 39.00 25.63 -7.34
C TYR A 67 40.03 25.70 -8.46
N GLU A 68 41.30 25.78 -8.08
CA GLU A 68 42.39 25.50 -9.01
C GLU A 68 42.69 24.01 -8.96
N LEU A 69 42.77 23.34 -10.11
CA LEU A 69 43.01 21.92 -10.21
C LEU A 69 44.48 21.67 -10.50
N THR A 70 45.17 21.04 -9.56
CA THR A 70 46.57 20.64 -9.72
C THR A 70 46.71 19.16 -9.38
N THR A 71 47.71 18.49 -9.93
CA THR A 71 47.99 17.08 -9.55
C THR A 71 48.33 16.93 -8.06
N GLN A 72 48.62 18.03 -7.35
CA GLN A 72 49.03 18.01 -5.96
C GLN A 72 47.87 18.10 -4.98
N ASN A 73 46.77 18.77 -5.33
CA ASN A 73 45.65 19.00 -4.42
C ASN A 73 44.52 17.99 -4.53
N LEU A 74 44.56 17.09 -5.52
CA LEU A 74 43.61 15.98 -5.66
C LEU A 74 44.07 14.75 -4.84
N PRO A 75 43.32 14.32 -3.80
CA PRO A 75 43.75 13.31 -2.84
C PRO A 75 44.20 11.98 -3.48
N ILE A 76 43.39 11.42 -4.39
CA ILE A 76 43.66 10.11 -5.00
C ILE A 76 44.76 10.17 -6.07
N LEU A 77 44.87 11.29 -6.81
CA LEU A 77 45.99 11.52 -7.73
C LEU A 77 47.31 11.68 -6.97
N SER A 78 47.27 12.30 -5.79
CA SER A 78 48.46 12.52 -4.97
C SER A 78 49.09 11.21 -4.47
N THR A 79 48.29 10.17 -4.27
CA THR A 79 48.75 8.82 -3.88
C THR A 79 49.27 7.98 -5.04
N LEU A 80 48.89 8.26 -6.29
CA LEU A 80 49.35 7.53 -7.49
C LEU A 80 50.69 8.09 -8.07
N LYS A 81 51.36 8.99 -7.34
CA LYS A 81 52.59 9.74 -7.69
C LYS A 81 53.85 8.86 -7.86
N GLY A 82 53.85 7.95 -8.83
CA GLY A 82 55.01 7.12 -9.18
C GLY A 82 55.80 7.55 -10.42
N TRP A 83 55.32 8.52 -11.23
CA TRP A 83 55.91 8.77 -12.55
C TRP A 83 56.88 9.95 -12.60
N LYS A 84 58.05 9.68 -13.21
CA LYS A 84 59.29 10.48 -13.20
C LYS A 84 59.27 11.77 -14.06
N HIS A 85 58.10 12.25 -14.48
CA HIS A 85 57.97 13.40 -15.37
C HIS A 85 56.96 14.44 -14.87
N GLY A 86 57.41 15.31 -13.96
CA GLY A 86 56.92 16.68 -13.80
C GLY A 86 55.54 16.87 -13.18
N PHE A 87 55.50 17.56 -12.03
CA PHE A 87 54.28 17.98 -11.30
C PHE A 87 53.35 18.95 -12.06
N ASN A 88 53.63 19.25 -13.33
CA ASN A 88 52.95 20.23 -14.17
C ASN A 88 52.35 19.63 -15.46
N SER A 89 52.36 18.30 -15.60
CA SER A 89 51.81 17.62 -16.77
C SER A 89 50.27 17.56 -16.70
N PRO A 90 49.55 17.65 -17.84
CA PRO A 90 48.13 17.34 -17.88
C PRO A 90 47.84 15.93 -17.36
N PHE A 91 46.66 15.73 -16.77
CA PHE A 91 46.23 14.43 -16.25
C PHE A 91 44.88 14.05 -16.85
N LYS A 92 44.65 12.74 -17.07
CA LYS A 92 43.39 12.26 -17.66
C LYS A 92 42.33 12.05 -16.58
N ALA A 93 41.24 12.81 -16.65
CA ALA A 93 40.13 12.63 -15.71
C ALA A 93 38.81 13.05 -16.36
N ASP A 94 37.75 12.36 -15.97
CA ASP A 94 36.38 12.74 -16.29
C ASP A 94 35.84 13.66 -15.19
N VAL A 95 35.12 14.70 -15.59
CA VAL A 95 34.44 15.63 -14.67
C VAL A 95 32.94 15.53 -14.91
N TYR A 96 32.21 15.13 -13.88
CA TYR A 96 30.75 15.05 -13.89
C TYR A 96 30.18 16.16 -13.02
N PHE A 97 29.35 17.00 -13.60
CA PHE A 97 28.55 17.96 -12.88
C PHE A 97 27.21 17.32 -12.51
N VAL A 98 26.93 17.24 -11.21
CA VAL A 98 25.72 16.62 -10.68
C VAL A 98 24.85 17.70 -10.06
N SER A 99 23.58 17.75 -10.47
CA SER A 99 22.63 18.70 -9.91
C SER A 99 22.19 18.24 -8.51
N THR A 100 22.30 19.13 -7.53
CA THR A 100 21.78 18.92 -6.17
C THR A 100 20.50 19.71 -5.90
N LYS A 101 19.92 20.32 -6.96
CA LYS A 101 18.64 21.02 -6.89
C LYS A 101 17.51 20.05 -6.58
N THR A 102 16.41 20.57 -6.05
CA THR A 102 15.19 19.76 -5.86
C THR A 102 14.38 19.78 -7.15
N PHE A 103 14.19 18.60 -7.73
CA PHE A 103 13.28 18.37 -8.85
C PHE A 103 11.88 18.19 -8.30
N THR A 104 10.95 19.01 -8.76
CA THR A 104 9.58 19.07 -8.23
C THR A 104 8.58 18.56 -9.25
N GLY A 105 7.36 18.24 -8.78
CA GLY A 105 6.23 17.96 -9.64
C GLY A 105 6.29 16.60 -10.35
N GLN A 106 7.15 15.69 -9.91
CA GLN A 106 7.26 14.35 -10.48
C GLN A 106 5.98 13.57 -10.15
N LYS A 107 5.38 12.94 -11.14
CA LYS A 107 4.10 12.23 -10.96
C LYS A 107 4.35 10.75 -10.73
N TRP A 108 3.58 10.17 -9.82
CA TRP A 108 3.59 8.72 -9.57
C TRP A 108 2.15 8.20 -9.53
N GLY A 109 1.99 6.92 -9.83
CA GLY A 109 0.69 6.28 -9.72
C GLY A 109 0.74 4.80 -10.05
N THR A 110 -0.14 4.03 -9.41
CA THR A 110 -0.22 2.58 -9.57
C THR A 110 -0.71 2.23 -10.98
N LYS A 111 0.11 1.54 -11.78
CA LYS A 111 -0.30 1.06 -13.12
C LYS A 111 -1.41 0.00 -13.01
N ASN A 112 -1.28 -0.90 -12.04
CA ASN A 112 -2.29 -1.92 -11.70
C ASN A 112 -2.74 -1.73 -10.24
N PRO A 113 -3.98 -2.13 -9.89
CA PRO A 113 -4.41 -2.10 -8.50
C PRO A 113 -3.52 -2.95 -7.59
N ILE A 114 -3.19 -2.39 -6.43
CA ILE A 114 -2.43 -3.07 -5.38
C ILE A 114 -3.41 -3.83 -4.47
N PRO A 115 -3.23 -5.14 -4.27
CA PRO A 115 -4.00 -5.88 -3.28
C PRO A 115 -3.57 -5.49 -1.86
N LEU A 116 -4.49 -4.98 -1.05
CA LEU A 116 -4.31 -4.67 0.36
C LEU A 116 -5.20 -5.59 1.20
N ARG A 117 -4.65 -6.15 2.28
CA ARG A 117 -5.44 -6.88 3.28
C ARG A 117 -6.02 -5.88 4.28
N ASP A 118 -7.32 -5.65 4.16
CA ASP A 118 -8.09 -4.80 5.05
C ASP A 118 -8.82 -5.62 6.13
N PRO A 119 -8.85 -5.16 7.40
CA PRO A 119 -9.51 -5.88 8.48
C PRO A 119 -11.05 -5.93 8.38
N GLU A 120 -11.70 -4.96 7.71
CA GLU A 120 -13.15 -4.90 7.58
C GLU A 120 -13.65 -5.50 6.26
N PHE A 121 -12.91 -5.28 5.16
CA PHE A 121 -13.33 -5.64 3.80
C PHE A 121 -12.59 -6.84 3.21
N GLY A 122 -11.63 -7.42 3.93
CA GLY A 122 -10.80 -8.52 3.42
C GLY A 122 -9.77 -8.03 2.41
N VAL A 123 -9.53 -8.77 1.32
CA VAL A 123 -8.56 -8.34 0.30
C VAL A 123 -9.22 -7.36 -0.66
N ILE A 124 -8.83 -6.10 -0.58
CA ILE A 124 -9.29 -5.02 -1.45
C ILE A 124 -8.19 -4.63 -2.45
N ARG A 125 -8.58 -4.02 -3.57
CA ARG A 125 -7.64 -3.60 -4.62
C ARG A 125 -7.62 -2.09 -4.74
N LEU A 126 -6.57 -1.46 -4.24
CA LEU A 126 -6.43 -0.01 -4.24
C LEU A 126 -5.69 0.48 -5.47
N ARG A 127 -6.09 1.65 -5.99
CA ARG A 127 -5.25 2.43 -6.89
C ARG A 127 -4.89 3.74 -6.20
N ALA A 128 -3.65 4.17 -6.35
CA ALA A 128 -3.18 5.41 -5.75
C ALA A 128 -2.37 6.21 -6.75
N PHE A 129 -2.41 7.54 -6.65
CA PHE A 129 -1.56 8.43 -7.42
C PHE A 129 -1.26 9.71 -6.65
N GLY A 130 -0.23 10.41 -7.10
CA GLY A 130 0.09 11.73 -6.60
C GLY A 130 1.35 12.30 -7.22
N SER A 131 2.09 13.05 -6.40
CA SER A 131 3.33 13.68 -6.83
C SER A 131 4.43 13.58 -5.78
N PHE A 132 5.67 13.70 -6.22
CA PHE A 132 6.82 13.75 -5.35
C PHE A 132 7.86 14.76 -5.86
N SER A 133 8.73 15.15 -4.94
CA SER A 133 9.93 15.94 -5.23
C SER A 133 11.14 15.21 -4.69
N PHE A 134 12.22 15.19 -5.45
CA PHE A 134 13.45 14.52 -5.06
C PHE A 134 14.67 15.39 -5.36
N ARG A 135 15.81 15.03 -4.78
CA ARG A 135 17.11 15.58 -5.16
C ARG A 135 18.17 14.50 -5.15
N VAL A 136 19.33 14.80 -5.71
CA VAL A 136 20.53 14.00 -5.50
C VAL A 136 21.12 14.34 -4.14
N ALA A 137 21.20 13.34 -3.26
CA ALA A 137 21.81 13.46 -1.94
C ALA A 137 23.20 12.84 -1.89
N ASN A 138 23.44 11.77 -2.65
CA ASN A 138 24.74 11.13 -2.79
C ASN A 138 25.15 11.03 -4.28
N PRO A 139 25.93 11.99 -4.79
CA PRO A 139 26.40 12.04 -6.17
C PRO A 139 27.24 10.82 -6.58
N GLU A 140 28.06 10.31 -5.67
CA GLU A 140 28.91 9.14 -5.92
C GLU A 140 28.05 7.89 -6.18
N LYS A 141 27.06 7.63 -5.32
CA LYS A 141 26.14 6.50 -5.51
C LYS A 141 25.35 6.64 -6.80
N LEU A 142 24.82 7.83 -7.08
CA LEU A 142 24.06 8.07 -8.30
C LEU A 142 24.89 7.73 -9.55
N ILE A 143 26.14 8.19 -9.60
CA ILE A 143 27.01 7.93 -10.76
C ILE A 143 27.32 6.43 -10.89
N LYS A 144 27.62 5.76 -9.77
CA LYS A 144 27.99 4.34 -9.75
C LYS A 144 26.84 3.41 -10.11
N GLU A 145 25.65 3.67 -9.58
CA GLU A 145 24.51 2.75 -9.67
C GLU A 145 23.59 3.04 -10.86
N ILE A 146 23.50 4.31 -11.29
CA ILE A 146 22.49 4.74 -12.26
C ILE A 146 23.09 5.27 -13.56
N THR A 147 23.95 6.29 -13.51
CA THR A 147 24.32 7.02 -14.75
C THR A 147 25.35 6.29 -15.61
N GLY A 148 26.20 5.48 -14.99
CA GLY A 148 27.28 4.79 -15.68
C GLY A 148 28.19 5.76 -16.44
N THR A 149 28.40 5.51 -17.74
CA THR A 149 29.26 6.33 -18.61
C THR A 149 28.51 7.35 -19.47
N ASN A 150 27.20 7.51 -19.30
CA ASN A 150 26.41 8.44 -20.12
C ASN A 150 26.90 9.88 -19.91
N SER A 151 27.08 10.62 -21.02
CA SER A 151 27.55 12.00 -20.98
C SER A 151 26.49 12.96 -20.47
N ASP A 152 25.22 12.68 -20.78
CA ASP A 152 24.08 13.50 -20.42
C ASP A 152 23.02 12.57 -19.83
N PHE A 153 22.61 12.84 -18.60
CA PHE A 153 21.63 12.03 -17.90
C PHE A 153 20.56 12.94 -17.30
N ASN A 154 19.33 12.76 -17.77
CA ASN A 154 18.17 13.60 -17.46
C ASN A 154 17.13 12.82 -16.63
N ILE A 155 16.13 13.52 -16.08
CA ILE A 155 15.05 12.85 -15.34
C ILE A 155 14.29 11.87 -16.25
N GLU A 156 14.13 12.19 -17.54
CA GLU A 156 13.44 11.34 -18.51
C GLU A 156 14.09 9.95 -18.63
N ASP A 157 15.41 9.86 -18.46
CA ASP A 157 16.15 8.60 -18.54
C ASP A 157 15.90 7.67 -17.34
N ILE A 158 15.43 8.22 -16.22
CA ILE A 158 15.20 7.47 -14.97
C ILE A 158 13.72 7.45 -14.53
N ASP A 159 12.85 8.24 -15.16
CA ASP A 159 11.47 8.49 -14.71
C ASP A 159 10.65 7.20 -14.50
N ASP A 160 10.71 6.26 -15.45
CA ASP A 160 10.01 4.97 -15.33
C ASP A 160 10.55 4.11 -14.18
N GLN A 161 11.85 4.15 -13.93
CA GLN A 161 12.47 3.45 -12.80
C GLN A 161 12.06 4.11 -11.48
N LEU A 162 12.08 5.44 -11.38
CA LEU A 162 11.66 6.16 -10.18
C LEU A 162 10.19 5.89 -9.86
N LYS A 163 9.30 5.87 -10.87
CA LYS A 163 7.90 5.51 -10.68
C LYS A 163 7.74 4.08 -10.18
N SER A 164 8.53 3.14 -10.71
CA SER A 164 8.48 1.74 -10.31
C SER A 164 8.95 1.56 -8.86
N MET A 165 10.06 2.21 -8.48
CA MET A 165 10.55 2.25 -7.11
C MET A 165 9.51 2.87 -6.17
N MET A 166 8.94 4.02 -6.53
CA MET A 166 7.90 4.70 -5.74
C MET A 166 6.70 3.78 -5.46
N ILE A 167 6.22 3.04 -6.48
CA ILE A 167 5.09 2.12 -6.32
C ILE A 167 5.46 0.94 -5.41
N SER A 168 6.68 0.40 -5.54
CA SER A 168 7.16 -0.71 -4.71
C SER A 168 7.20 -0.30 -3.24
N GLU A 169 7.95 0.77 -2.94
CA GLU A 169 8.10 1.28 -1.57
C GLU A 169 6.77 1.74 -0.95
N PHE A 170 5.90 2.36 -1.75
CA PHE A 170 4.54 2.70 -1.29
C PHE A 170 3.73 1.46 -0.93
N THR A 171 3.81 0.40 -1.74
CA THR A 171 3.09 -0.86 -1.50
C THR A 171 3.56 -1.54 -0.22
N ASP A 172 4.87 -1.61 -0.04
CA ASP A 172 5.48 -2.22 1.15
C ASP A 172 5.12 -1.42 2.41
N ALA A 173 5.20 -0.08 2.35
CA ALA A 173 4.80 0.77 3.46
C ALA A 173 3.31 0.60 3.83
N LEU A 174 2.40 0.44 2.87
CA LEU A 174 0.99 0.14 3.16
C LEU A 174 0.83 -1.21 3.88
N GLY A 175 1.58 -2.22 3.45
CA GLY A 175 1.56 -3.55 4.07
C GLY A 175 2.07 -3.54 5.51
N GLU A 176 3.09 -2.71 5.81
CA GLU A 176 3.65 -2.56 7.14
C GLU A 176 2.76 -1.76 8.10
N LEU A 177 2.18 -0.66 7.62
CA LEU A 177 1.34 0.23 8.42
C LEU A 177 0.01 -0.41 8.84
N LYS A 178 -0.49 -1.39 8.06
CA LYS A 178 -1.74 -2.15 8.35
C LYS A 178 -2.95 -1.26 8.66
N LEU A 179 -3.03 -0.11 8.01
CA LEU A 179 -4.12 0.85 8.20
C LEU A 179 -5.39 0.38 7.47
N PRO A 180 -6.56 0.47 8.10
CA PRO A 180 -7.84 0.28 7.42
C PRO A 180 -8.02 1.24 6.24
N ALA A 181 -8.73 0.80 5.20
CA ALA A 181 -8.92 1.55 3.96
C ALA A 181 -9.59 2.91 4.17
N LEU A 182 -10.51 3.00 5.13
CA LEU A 182 -11.18 4.26 5.49
C LEU A 182 -10.21 5.26 6.12
N ASP A 183 -9.25 4.79 6.92
CA ASP A 183 -8.25 5.64 7.56
C ASP A 183 -7.23 6.16 6.55
N LEU A 184 -6.93 5.37 5.51
CA LEU A 184 -6.10 5.80 4.37
C LEU A 184 -6.75 6.99 3.65
N ALA A 185 -8.05 6.92 3.38
CA ALA A 185 -8.79 7.97 2.67
C ALA A 185 -8.96 9.28 3.47
N ALA A 186 -8.99 9.18 4.80
CA ALA A 186 -9.20 10.33 5.67
C ALA A 186 -7.92 11.12 6.00
N ASN A 187 -6.72 10.50 5.90
CA ASN A 187 -5.48 11.05 6.47
C ASN A 187 -4.29 11.02 5.48
N TYR A 188 -4.46 11.52 4.25
CA TYR A 188 -3.40 11.48 3.24
C TYR A 188 -2.10 12.19 3.64
N LYS A 189 -2.20 13.27 4.44
CA LYS A 189 -1.03 14.04 4.87
C LYS A 189 -0.19 13.27 5.88
N GLU A 190 -0.83 12.71 6.92
CA GLU A 190 -0.16 11.88 7.92
C GLU A 190 0.39 10.60 7.28
N LEU A 191 -0.36 9.99 6.36
CA LEU A 191 0.08 8.82 5.61
C LEU A 191 1.32 9.14 4.77
N GLY A 192 1.28 10.25 4.02
CA GLY A 192 2.42 10.69 3.21
C GLY A 192 3.68 10.88 4.05
N SER A 193 3.57 11.52 5.21
CA SER A 193 4.71 11.72 6.12
C SER A 193 5.27 10.41 6.70
N LYS A 194 4.41 9.40 6.95
CA LYS A 194 4.87 8.09 7.42
C LYS A 194 5.57 7.31 6.30
N ILE A 195 5.03 7.38 5.08
CA ILE A 195 5.58 6.68 3.92
C ILE A 195 6.91 7.31 3.46
N GLU A 196 7.11 8.61 3.66
CA GLU A 196 8.35 9.31 3.29
C GLU A 196 9.63 8.69 3.91
N GLY A 197 9.54 8.10 5.10
CA GLY A 197 10.64 7.36 5.71
C GLY A 197 11.03 6.13 4.90
N PHE A 198 10.06 5.27 4.59
CA PHE A 198 10.24 4.07 3.75
C PHE A 198 10.79 4.43 2.37
N LEU A 199 10.22 5.45 1.73
CA LEU A 199 10.69 5.92 0.43
C LEU A 199 12.17 6.31 0.45
N ASN A 200 12.63 6.99 1.51
CA ASN A 200 14.02 7.43 1.61
C ASN A 200 15.00 6.28 1.90
N GLU A 201 14.53 5.16 2.47
CA GLU A 201 15.36 3.95 2.61
C GLU A 201 15.70 3.37 1.23
N GLY A 202 14.70 3.12 0.38
CA GLY A 202 14.92 2.60 -0.97
C GLY A 202 15.61 3.58 -1.93
N PHE A 203 15.17 4.85 -1.97
CA PHE A 203 15.79 5.85 -2.85
C PHE A 203 17.23 6.20 -2.44
N GLY A 204 17.57 6.08 -1.15
CA GLY A 204 18.91 6.30 -0.63
C GLY A 204 19.94 5.29 -1.11
N GLU A 205 19.51 4.11 -1.57
CA GLU A 205 20.38 3.09 -2.16
C GLU A 205 21.01 3.56 -3.48
N VAL A 206 20.24 4.30 -4.28
CA VAL A 206 20.66 4.87 -5.57
C VAL A 206 21.16 6.32 -5.47
N GLY A 207 21.33 6.83 -4.24
CA GLY A 207 21.86 8.17 -3.97
C GLY A 207 20.86 9.32 -4.10
N LEU A 208 19.57 9.01 -4.14
CA LEU A 208 18.48 9.98 -4.20
C LEU A 208 17.83 10.18 -2.84
N GLU A 209 17.22 11.34 -2.64
CA GLU A 209 16.43 11.65 -1.45
C GLU A 209 15.09 12.25 -1.87
N ILE A 210 14.01 11.69 -1.34
CA ILE A 210 12.66 12.26 -1.43
C ILE A 210 12.55 13.42 -0.44
N ARG A 211 12.27 14.61 -0.98
CA ARG A 211 12.09 15.85 -0.21
C ARG A 211 10.64 16.15 0.13
N LYS A 212 9.73 15.60 -0.66
CA LYS A 212 8.30 15.78 -0.49
C LYS A 212 7.58 14.65 -1.18
N PHE A 213 6.66 14.01 -0.47
CA PHE A 213 5.77 13.00 -1.03
C PHE A 213 4.32 13.43 -0.81
N LEU A 214 3.52 13.39 -1.86
CA LEU A 214 2.10 13.75 -1.85
C LEU A 214 1.27 12.62 -2.44
N ILE A 215 0.27 12.23 -1.67
CA ILE A 215 -0.82 11.36 -2.12
C ILE A 215 -1.97 12.29 -2.52
N GLU A 216 -2.37 12.26 -3.79
CA GLU A 216 -3.48 13.08 -4.30
C GLU A 216 -4.79 12.31 -4.19
N ASN A 217 -4.77 10.99 -4.42
CA ASN A 217 -5.94 10.13 -4.27
C ASN A 217 -5.55 8.67 -4.00
N ILE A 218 -6.37 8.00 -3.19
CA ILE A 218 -6.43 6.54 -3.09
C ILE A 218 -7.88 6.14 -3.42
N SER A 219 -8.08 5.41 -4.51
CA SER A 219 -9.39 4.94 -4.95
C SER A 219 -9.59 3.47 -4.57
N MET A 220 -10.81 3.19 -4.12
CA MET A 220 -11.25 1.85 -3.73
C MET A 220 -12.03 1.18 -4.88
N PRO A 221 -12.19 -0.15 -4.88
CA PRO A 221 -13.08 -0.82 -5.81
C PRO A 221 -14.54 -0.37 -5.60
N PRO A 222 -15.36 -0.29 -6.66
CA PRO A 222 -16.77 0.11 -6.56
C PRO A 222 -17.58 -0.72 -5.57
N GLU A 223 -17.29 -2.02 -5.46
CA GLU A 223 -17.94 -2.91 -4.49
C GLU A 223 -17.69 -2.50 -3.03
N VAL A 224 -16.50 -1.99 -2.73
CA VAL A 224 -16.13 -1.52 -1.38
C VAL A 224 -16.81 -0.17 -1.11
N GLU A 225 -16.79 0.73 -2.09
CA GLU A 225 -17.51 2.02 -1.99
C GLU A 225 -19.01 1.80 -1.76
N ALA A 226 -19.65 0.90 -2.53
CA ALA A 226 -21.06 0.55 -2.36
C ALA A 226 -21.36 -0.08 -0.99
N ALA A 227 -20.45 -0.90 -0.45
CA ALA A 227 -20.59 -1.47 0.89
C ALA A 227 -20.50 -0.39 1.98
N ILE A 228 -19.58 0.57 1.84
CA ILE A 228 -19.43 1.72 2.74
C ILE A 228 -20.69 2.59 2.69
N ASP A 229 -21.19 2.90 1.49
CA ASP A 229 -22.40 3.71 1.31
C ASP A 229 -23.62 3.04 1.94
N LYS A 230 -23.81 1.73 1.71
CA LYS A 230 -24.91 0.96 2.29
C LYS A 230 -24.83 0.92 3.82
N ARG A 231 -23.64 0.70 4.38
CA ARG A 231 -23.44 0.71 5.84
C ARG A 231 -23.70 2.10 6.42
N SER A 232 -23.24 3.15 5.75
CA SER A 232 -23.47 4.54 6.14
C SER A 232 -24.96 4.89 6.11
N GLN A 233 -25.69 4.48 5.06
CA GLN A 233 -27.14 4.61 4.99
C GLN A 233 -27.84 3.89 6.16
N MET A 234 -27.46 2.65 6.46
CA MET A 234 -28.05 1.93 7.61
C MET A 234 -27.74 2.59 8.96
N ASN A 235 -26.53 3.12 9.13
CA ASN A 235 -26.13 3.83 10.36
C ASN A 235 -26.85 5.18 10.53
N VAL A 236 -26.98 5.97 9.46
CA VAL A 236 -27.71 7.26 9.47
C VAL A 236 -29.19 7.02 9.73
N LEU A 237 -29.75 5.94 9.18
CA LEU A 237 -31.14 5.60 9.40
C LEU A 237 -31.40 5.10 10.82
N GLY A 238 -30.37 4.62 11.54
CA GLY A 238 -30.28 4.46 13.01
C GLY A 238 -31.30 3.54 13.69
N ASN A 239 -32.38 3.22 13.01
CA ASN A 239 -33.57 2.58 13.53
C ASN A 239 -34.12 1.68 12.42
N LEU A 240 -34.01 0.37 12.61
CA LEU A 240 -34.48 -0.63 11.64
C LEU A 240 -35.97 -0.46 11.32
N ASP A 241 -36.76 0.10 12.26
CA ASP A 241 -38.15 0.52 12.04
C ASP A 241 -38.30 1.67 11.03
N GLN A 242 -37.36 2.61 11.00
CA GLN A 242 -37.35 3.66 9.97
C GLN A 242 -36.91 3.11 8.62
N TYR A 243 -36.03 2.10 8.58
CA TYR A 243 -35.64 1.46 7.32
C TYR A 243 -36.78 0.66 6.70
N THR A 244 -37.51 -0.15 7.48
CA THR A 244 -38.70 -0.87 6.98
C THR A 244 -39.78 0.11 6.54
N LYS A 245 -40.00 1.21 7.27
CA LYS A 245 -40.90 2.30 6.85
C LYS A 245 -40.41 3.04 5.61
N PHE A 246 -39.10 3.29 5.46
CA PHE A 246 -38.51 3.97 4.31
C PHE A 246 -38.54 3.10 3.05
N GLN A 247 -38.22 1.81 3.17
CA GLN A 247 -38.39 0.82 2.11
C GLN A 247 -39.86 0.70 1.68
N ALA A 248 -40.79 0.65 2.66
CA ALA A 248 -42.22 0.66 2.37
C ALA A 248 -42.67 1.97 1.70
N ALA A 249 -42.12 3.11 2.11
CA ALA A 249 -42.39 4.41 1.51
C ALA A 249 -41.86 4.50 0.07
N ASN A 250 -40.62 4.09 -0.19
CA ASN A 250 -40.04 4.04 -1.53
C ASN A 250 -40.81 3.08 -2.45
N ALA A 251 -41.24 1.92 -1.93
CA ALA A 251 -42.06 0.98 -2.69
C ALA A 251 -43.44 1.56 -3.02
N MET A 252 -44.05 2.30 -2.09
CA MET A 252 -45.30 3.06 -2.35
C MET A 252 -45.08 4.21 -3.32
N GLU A 253 -43.97 4.93 -3.25
CA GLU A 253 -43.63 6.06 -4.13
C GLU A 253 -43.36 5.58 -5.57
N GLN A 254 -42.63 4.47 -5.74
CA GLN A 254 -42.44 3.83 -7.04
C GLN A 254 -43.75 3.27 -7.61
N ALA A 255 -44.61 2.69 -6.77
CA ALA A 255 -45.95 2.26 -7.18
C ALA A 255 -46.86 3.45 -7.56
N ALA A 256 -46.71 4.59 -6.88
CA ALA A 256 -47.47 5.81 -7.16
C ALA A 256 -46.93 6.62 -8.35
N SER A 257 -45.63 6.49 -8.65
CA SER A 257 -44.94 7.12 -9.79
C SER A 257 -45.08 6.32 -11.10
N ASN A 258 -45.57 5.07 -11.01
CA ASN A 258 -46.02 4.27 -12.15
C ASN A 258 -47.55 4.00 -12.13
N PRO A 259 -48.41 5.03 -12.13
CA PRO A 259 -49.86 4.85 -12.11
C PRO A 259 -50.45 4.42 -13.48
N GLY A 260 -49.62 4.29 -14.51
CA GLY A 260 -50.03 4.21 -15.92
C GLY A 260 -50.04 2.83 -16.57
N GLU A 261 -49.46 1.78 -15.99
CA GLU A 261 -49.57 0.42 -16.56
C GLU A 261 -50.78 -0.34 -16.00
N GLY A 262 -51.95 0.07 -16.51
CA GLY A 262 -53.13 -0.76 -16.75
C GLY A 262 -53.56 -1.78 -15.68
N GLY A 263 -54.48 -1.36 -14.80
CA GLY A 263 -55.51 -2.27 -14.25
C GLY A 263 -55.09 -3.35 -13.24
N GLY A 264 -53.83 -3.40 -12.80
CA GLY A 264 -53.34 -4.41 -11.86
C GLY A 264 -53.30 -4.01 -10.38
N GLY A 265 -53.40 -2.72 -10.04
CA GLY A 265 -53.11 -2.20 -8.68
C GLY A 265 -54.06 -2.65 -7.57
N MET A 266 -55.34 -2.84 -7.87
CA MET A 266 -56.31 -3.40 -6.90
C MET A 266 -56.18 -4.93 -6.77
N MET A 267 -55.66 -5.59 -7.82
CA MET A 267 -55.40 -7.03 -7.80
C MET A 267 -54.06 -7.35 -7.12
N GLY A 268 -53.04 -6.48 -7.20
CA GLY A 268 -51.72 -6.66 -6.58
C GLY A 268 -51.71 -6.58 -5.05
N ALA A 269 -52.56 -5.74 -4.44
CA ALA A 269 -52.73 -5.69 -2.99
C ALA A 269 -53.50 -6.93 -2.46
N GLY A 270 -54.50 -7.42 -3.19
CA GLY A 270 -55.22 -8.66 -2.87
C GLY A 270 -54.42 -9.94 -3.16
N MET A 271 -53.57 -9.90 -4.19
CA MET A 271 -52.70 -11.00 -4.60
C MET A 271 -51.42 -11.07 -3.74
N GLY A 272 -50.87 -9.94 -3.26
CA GLY A 272 -49.75 -9.94 -2.30
C GLY A 272 -50.11 -10.55 -0.94
N MET A 273 -51.35 -10.33 -0.47
CA MET A 273 -51.87 -10.96 0.75
C MET A 273 -52.31 -12.42 0.51
N GLY A 274 -52.94 -12.72 -0.63
CA GLY A 274 -53.35 -14.09 -1.00
C GLY A 274 -52.19 -15.04 -1.34
N MET A 275 -51.12 -14.51 -1.92
CA MET A 275 -49.90 -15.27 -2.25
C MET A 275 -49.00 -15.45 -1.01
N GLY A 276 -49.02 -14.52 -0.04
CA GLY A 276 -48.38 -14.66 1.26
C GLY A 276 -48.97 -15.79 2.13
N MET A 277 -50.30 -15.98 2.11
CA MET A 277 -50.96 -17.10 2.79
C MET A 277 -50.83 -18.44 2.02
N GLY A 278 -50.83 -18.40 0.68
CA GLY A 278 -50.63 -19.60 -0.15
C GLY A 278 -49.21 -20.18 -0.05
N MET A 279 -48.19 -19.31 0.05
CA MET A 279 -46.79 -19.73 0.17
C MET A 279 -46.43 -20.24 1.57
N ALA A 280 -47.08 -19.74 2.62
CA ALA A 280 -46.93 -20.25 3.99
C ALA A 280 -47.49 -21.68 4.15
N ASN A 281 -48.60 -22.02 3.48
CA ASN A 281 -49.16 -23.37 3.50
C ASN A 281 -48.35 -24.37 2.65
N MET A 282 -47.75 -23.92 1.54
CA MET A 282 -46.92 -24.77 0.69
C MET A 282 -45.56 -25.08 1.34
N MET A 283 -45.01 -24.15 2.15
CA MET A 283 -43.76 -24.35 2.88
C MET A 283 -43.91 -25.29 4.09
N ASN A 284 -45.10 -25.36 4.69
CA ASN A 284 -45.40 -26.28 5.79
C ASN A 284 -45.63 -27.72 5.31
N GLN A 285 -46.03 -27.90 4.04
CA GLN A 285 -46.25 -29.23 3.45
C GLN A 285 -44.95 -29.85 2.89
N ALA A 286 -44.00 -29.02 2.46
CA ALA A 286 -42.67 -29.45 1.99
C ALA A 286 -41.72 -29.93 3.11
N PHE A 287 -42.03 -29.66 4.37
CA PHE A 287 -41.22 -30.09 5.53
C PHE A 287 -41.64 -31.45 6.12
N SER A 288 -42.72 -32.07 5.61
CA SER A 288 -43.30 -33.30 6.19
C SER A 288 -42.96 -34.59 5.45
N GLN A 289 -42.26 -34.53 4.32
CA GLN A 289 -41.84 -35.70 3.56
C GLN A 289 -40.39 -35.55 3.09
N GLN A 290 -39.45 -36.07 3.88
CA GLN A 290 -38.36 -36.95 3.43
C GLN A 290 -37.22 -37.01 4.46
N ALA A 291 -37.18 -38.15 5.14
CA ALA A 291 -35.96 -38.87 5.50
C ALA A 291 -36.21 -40.34 5.09
N PRO A 292 -35.20 -41.22 4.89
CA PRO A 292 -33.77 -41.07 5.20
C PRO A 292 -32.80 -41.51 4.07
N ALA A 293 -31.51 -41.16 4.18
CA ALA A 293 -30.34 -42.07 4.06
C ALA A 293 -29.01 -41.34 3.73
N GLN A 294 -28.08 -41.44 4.69
CA GLN A 294 -26.68 -41.88 4.54
C GLN A 294 -25.70 -41.21 3.55
N GLY A 295 -24.64 -40.61 4.13
CA GLY A 295 -23.26 -40.76 3.65
C GLY A 295 -22.65 -39.59 2.86
N GLY A 296 -21.64 -38.93 3.41
CA GLY A 296 -20.72 -38.07 2.65
C GLY A 296 -20.14 -36.91 3.47
N GLY A 297 -18.83 -36.92 3.69
CA GLY A 297 -18.10 -35.94 4.49
C GLY A 297 -18.27 -34.51 4.01
N ALA A 298 -18.50 -33.60 4.96
CA ALA A 298 -18.53 -32.17 4.73
C ALA A 298 -17.10 -31.60 4.57
N PRO A 299 -16.89 -30.60 3.69
CA PRO A 299 -15.58 -29.98 3.47
C PRO A 299 -15.10 -29.21 4.72
N PRO A 300 -13.77 -29.06 4.92
CA PRO A 300 -13.23 -28.46 6.13
C PRO A 300 -13.49 -26.94 6.21
N PRO A 301 -13.72 -26.38 7.41
CA PRO A 301 -13.89 -24.95 7.62
C PRO A 301 -12.56 -24.18 7.56
N ILE A 302 -12.66 -22.92 7.14
CA ILE A 302 -11.57 -21.95 7.04
C ILE A 302 -11.04 -21.62 8.46
N PRO A 303 -9.72 -21.61 8.71
CA PRO A 303 -9.15 -21.30 10.03
C PRO A 303 -9.51 -19.88 10.49
N GLY A 304 -10.24 -19.75 11.61
CA GLY A 304 -10.52 -18.47 12.27
C GLY A 304 -12.00 -18.17 12.56
N ALA A 305 -12.95 -18.96 12.07
CA ALA A 305 -14.36 -18.83 12.45
C ALA A 305 -14.59 -19.31 13.89
N ALA A 306 -15.39 -18.57 14.66
CA ALA A 306 -15.84 -18.98 16.00
C ALA A 306 -16.42 -20.40 15.97
N ALA A 307 -16.13 -21.21 17.00
CA ALA A 307 -16.51 -22.62 17.05
C ALA A 307 -18.02 -22.79 16.83
N ALA A 308 -18.38 -23.55 15.79
CA ALA A 308 -19.75 -23.94 15.50
C ALA A 308 -20.16 -25.15 16.35
N PHE A 309 -21.21 -24.98 17.15
CA PHE A 309 -21.76 -26.00 18.03
C PHE A 309 -23.11 -26.51 17.51
N TYR A 310 -23.40 -27.77 17.80
CA TYR A 310 -24.70 -28.38 17.62
C TYR A 310 -25.22 -28.84 18.98
N ILE A 311 -26.49 -28.58 19.26
CA ILE A 311 -27.14 -28.91 20.55
C ILE A 311 -28.34 -29.84 20.31
N ALA A 312 -28.63 -30.73 21.26
CA ALA A 312 -29.78 -31.63 21.19
C ALA A 312 -30.93 -31.13 22.06
N ILE A 313 -31.96 -30.54 21.46
CA ILE A 313 -33.17 -30.07 22.15
C ILE A 313 -34.33 -31.00 21.76
N ASN A 314 -35.03 -31.57 22.74
CA ASN A 314 -36.17 -32.48 22.53
C ASN A 314 -35.87 -33.65 21.57
N GLY A 315 -34.64 -34.18 21.61
CA GLY A 315 -34.20 -35.27 20.73
C GLY A 315 -33.88 -34.84 19.30
N GLN A 316 -33.96 -33.55 18.97
CA GLN A 316 -33.56 -33.00 17.67
C GLN A 316 -32.29 -32.17 17.77
N GLN A 317 -31.42 -32.35 16.78
CA GLN A 317 -30.20 -31.56 16.63
C GLN A 317 -30.54 -30.16 16.09
N GLN A 318 -30.03 -29.13 16.76
CA GLN A 318 -30.08 -27.74 16.30
C GLN A 318 -28.66 -27.20 16.14
N GLY A 319 -28.38 -26.54 15.02
CA GLY A 319 -27.10 -25.89 14.72
C GLY A 319 -26.79 -25.81 13.22
N PRO A 320 -25.67 -25.18 12.84
CA PRO A 320 -24.59 -24.68 13.70
C PRO A 320 -24.96 -23.39 14.47
N LEU A 321 -24.61 -23.33 15.75
CA LEU A 321 -24.80 -22.18 16.65
C LEU A 321 -23.45 -21.69 17.19
N ASN A 322 -23.34 -20.39 17.47
CA ASN A 322 -22.21 -19.84 18.23
C ASN A 322 -22.53 -19.79 19.75
N PRO A 323 -21.52 -19.57 20.62
CA PRO A 323 -21.73 -19.51 22.07
C PRO A 323 -22.77 -18.46 22.54
N ASP A 324 -22.87 -17.31 21.88
CA ASP A 324 -23.83 -16.26 22.23
C ASP A 324 -25.28 -16.67 21.95
N GLN A 325 -25.51 -17.38 20.84
CA GLN A 325 -26.80 -17.97 20.53
C GLN A 325 -27.17 -19.06 21.54
N ILE A 326 -26.21 -19.90 21.94
CA ILE A 326 -26.41 -20.93 22.98
C ILE A 326 -26.77 -20.28 24.32
N LYS A 327 -26.14 -19.15 24.69
CA LYS A 327 -26.50 -18.39 25.89
C LYS A 327 -27.97 -17.95 25.90
N GLY A 328 -28.53 -17.61 24.72
CA GLY A 328 -29.94 -17.31 24.55
C GLY A 328 -30.87 -18.51 24.78
N TYR A 329 -30.44 -19.72 24.43
CA TYR A 329 -31.18 -20.96 24.73
C TYR A 329 -31.09 -21.35 26.22
N ILE A 330 -29.95 -21.04 26.86
CA ILE A 330 -29.76 -21.24 28.30
C ILE A 330 -30.68 -20.32 29.10
N SER A 331 -30.77 -19.03 28.74
CA SER A 331 -31.66 -18.08 29.43
C SER A 331 -33.15 -18.41 29.29
N GLN A 332 -33.51 -19.15 28.23
CA GLN A 332 -34.87 -19.66 27.99
C GLN A 332 -35.13 -21.04 28.62
N ASN A 333 -34.20 -21.59 29.40
CA ASN A 333 -34.25 -22.94 29.97
C ASN A 333 -34.44 -24.08 28.95
N GLN A 334 -34.11 -23.84 27.67
CA GLN A 334 -34.17 -24.86 26.62
C GLN A 334 -32.88 -25.70 26.56
N VAL A 335 -31.77 -25.14 27.06
CA VAL A 335 -30.48 -25.80 27.19
C VAL A 335 -30.06 -25.78 28.65
N THR A 336 -29.74 -26.95 29.19
CA THR A 336 -29.25 -27.15 30.55
C THR A 336 -27.84 -27.74 30.51
N ARG A 337 -27.19 -27.88 31.67
CA ARG A 337 -25.87 -28.52 31.77
C ARG A 337 -25.85 -29.94 31.22
N ASP A 338 -26.96 -30.65 31.29
CA ASP A 338 -27.11 -32.03 30.81
C ASP A 338 -27.48 -32.13 29.33
N THR A 339 -27.80 -31.01 28.67
CA THR A 339 -28.10 -31.00 27.24
C THR A 339 -26.86 -31.46 26.46
N LEU A 340 -27.06 -32.40 25.53
CA LEU A 340 -25.97 -32.91 24.69
C LEU A 340 -25.56 -31.86 23.65
N VAL A 341 -24.26 -31.65 23.54
CA VAL A 341 -23.61 -30.74 22.60
C VAL A 341 -22.51 -31.47 21.84
N TRP A 342 -22.33 -31.12 20.58
CA TRP A 342 -21.22 -31.59 19.76
C TRP A 342 -20.63 -30.43 18.96
N LYS A 343 -19.31 -30.44 18.77
CA LYS A 343 -18.64 -29.57 17.79
C LYS A 343 -17.62 -30.38 17.00
N GLN A 344 -17.25 -29.85 15.84
CA GLN A 344 -16.22 -30.47 15.01
C GLN A 344 -14.93 -30.67 15.80
N GLY A 345 -14.42 -31.92 15.82
CA GLY A 345 -13.26 -32.33 16.61
C GLY A 345 -13.59 -33.06 17.91
N MET A 346 -14.86 -33.12 18.33
CA MET A 346 -15.27 -33.97 19.47
C MET A 346 -15.54 -35.42 19.05
N PRO A 347 -15.12 -36.42 19.84
CA PRO A 347 -15.29 -37.83 19.51
C PRO A 347 -16.75 -38.32 19.65
N ALA A 348 -17.55 -37.65 20.46
CA ALA A 348 -18.97 -37.97 20.70
C ALA A 348 -19.72 -36.72 21.20
N TRP A 349 -21.04 -36.82 21.29
CA TRP A 349 -21.88 -35.84 21.98
C TRP A 349 -21.56 -35.83 23.48
N VAL A 350 -21.33 -34.65 24.05
CA VAL A 350 -20.94 -34.46 25.45
C VAL A 350 -21.93 -33.50 26.11
N LYS A 351 -22.13 -33.62 27.42
CA LYS A 351 -22.98 -32.70 28.18
C LYS A 351 -22.44 -31.26 28.10
N ALA A 352 -23.33 -30.29 27.89
CA ALA A 352 -22.97 -28.89 27.72
C ALA A 352 -22.13 -28.33 28.88
N GLY A 353 -22.37 -28.80 30.11
CA GLY A 353 -21.61 -28.40 31.30
C GLY A 353 -20.17 -28.93 31.35
N GLU A 354 -19.85 -29.98 30.59
CA GLU A 354 -18.52 -30.60 30.52
C GLU A 354 -17.67 -30.02 29.37
N VAL A 355 -18.27 -29.21 28.49
CA VAL A 355 -17.57 -28.52 27.41
C VAL A 355 -16.95 -27.22 27.96
N PRO A 356 -15.62 -27.07 28.01
CA PRO A 356 -14.97 -25.92 28.67
C PRO A 356 -15.42 -24.57 28.13
N GLU A 357 -15.68 -24.48 26.81
CA GLU A 357 -16.15 -23.27 26.13
C GLU A 357 -17.58 -22.86 26.51
N LEU A 358 -18.41 -23.79 26.99
CA LEU A 358 -19.81 -23.55 27.35
C LEU A 358 -20.05 -23.61 28.87
N ALA A 359 -19.17 -24.26 29.63
CA ALA A 359 -19.29 -24.43 31.07
C ALA A 359 -19.47 -23.10 31.82
N GLY A 360 -18.79 -22.04 31.36
CA GLY A 360 -18.89 -20.68 31.92
C GLY A 360 -20.24 -20.00 31.68
N LEU A 361 -21.08 -20.50 30.78
CA LEU A 361 -22.38 -19.89 30.45
C LEU A 361 -23.51 -20.31 31.42
N PHE A 362 -23.33 -21.39 32.19
CA PHE A 362 -24.38 -21.98 33.03
C PHE A 362 -24.48 -21.44 34.47
N GLY A 363 -23.67 -20.45 34.85
CA GLY A 363 -23.63 -19.86 36.21
C GLY A 363 -23.12 -20.84 37.29
N ALA A 364 -22.63 -20.34 38.43
CA ALA A 364 -22.13 -21.21 39.51
C ALA A 364 -23.29 -21.99 40.16
N ALA A 365 -23.19 -23.33 40.22
CA ALA A 365 -24.08 -24.14 41.06
C ALA A 365 -23.46 -24.31 42.46
N PRO A 366 -24.24 -24.21 43.55
CA PRO A 366 -23.76 -24.58 44.88
C PRO A 366 -23.43 -26.08 44.93
N PRO A 367 -22.39 -26.49 45.67
CA PRO A 367 -21.99 -27.89 45.78
C PRO A 367 -23.12 -28.74 46.38
N PRO A 368 -23.24 -30.02 45.97
CA PRO A 368 -24.28 -30.92 46.48
C PRO A 368 -24.12 -31.14 47.98
N LEU A 369 -25.24 -31.17 48.70
CA LEU A 369 -25.28 -31.46 50.13
C LEU A 369 -24.73 -32.87 50.41
N PRO A 370 -23.95 -33.06 51.49
CA PRO A 370 -23.38 -34.35 51.83
C PRO A 370 -24.50 -35.39 52.10
N PRO A 371 -24.28 -36.66 51.71
CA PRO A 371 -25.27 -37.72 51.89
C PRO A 371 -25.58 -37.96 53.38
N GLN A 372 -26.87 -38.14 53.71
CA GLN A 372 -27.32 -38.60 55.03
C GLN A 372 -27.23 -40.12 55.17
#